data_AF-A0A485L1G0-F1
#
_entry.id   AF-A0A485L1G0-F1
#
_cell.length_a   1.000
_cell.length_b   1.000
_cell.length_c   1.000
_cell.angle_alpha   90.00
_cell.angle_beta   90.00
_cell.angle_gamma   90.00
#
_symmetry.space_group_name_H-M   'P 1'
#
loop_
_entity.id
_entity.type
_entity.pdbx_description
1 polymer ?
#
loop_
_entity_poly.entity_id
_entity_poly.type
_entity_poly.pdbx_seq_one_letter_code
_entity_poly.pdbx_strand_id
1 'polypeptide(L)'
;MVVINVKLSETEGFLFETSCGTSNDELVRDLVHVHNSRIRLASLTQHVQGLFQYGVAKHPQEHGLDSYASTPIHKEEFYEEDPLGQRTGNGVCPSLRETLDRMVADVNQYLKTNARVAISQNVLQEKLDNFRGLVMMGFPMGLPEYDVVQLLLEGKDEAALAGTQTGTDVLDAESAELWWAGKQFFRDETVGDRVGKNEKTKVIARLTKRGQGAPQREPAVSEDERKAMMAHYFKKQEELKKLADEDDDAYLHSSWANPSQLKNHLRGTNNIRPF
;
A
#
# COMPACT_ATOMS: atom_id res chain seq x y z
N MET A 1 24.25 1.11 10.50
CA MET A 1 22.89 1.41 10.07
C MET A 1 21.80 0.51 10.68
N VAL A 2 20.81 1.12 11.34
CA VAL A 2 19.55 0.47 11.74
C VAL A 2 18.51 0.68 10.64
N VAL A 3 17.79 -0.37 10.26
CA VAL A 3 16.70 -0.29 9.26
C VAL A 3 15.36 -0.51 9.97
N ILE A 4 14.47 0.47 9.87
CA ILE A 4 13.13 0.41 10.44
C ILE A 4 12.16 0.10 9.30
N ASN A 5 11.50 -1.05 9.39
CA ASN A 5 10.36 -1.39 8.56
C ASN A 5 9.10 -0.86 9.24
N VAL A 6 8.61 0.29 8.78
CA VAL A 6 7.37 0.88 9.27
C VAL A 6 6.21 0.19 8.58
N LYS A 7 5.46 -0.59 9.35
CA LYS A 7 4.24 -1.26 8.91
C LYS A 7 3.03 -0.40 9.26
N LEU A 8 2.21 -0.07 8.28
CA LEU A 8 0.98 0.71 8.44
C LEU A 8 -0.24 -0.23 8.41
N SER A 9 -0.28 -1.10 7.40
CA SER A 9 -1.30 -2.14 7.23
C SER A 9 -0.63 -3.49 6.91
N GLU A 10 -1.41 -4.52 6.55
CA GLU A 10 -0.83 -5.80 6.12
C GLU A 10 -0.05 -5.69 4.82
N THR A 11 -0.50 -4.82 3.91
CA THR A 11 0.04 -4.64 2.57
C THR A 11 0.86 -3.36 2.40
N GLU A 12 0.73 -2.42 3.34
CA GLU A 12 1.38 -1.11 3.29
C GLU A 12 2.43 -0.91 4.37
N GLY A 13 3.56 -0.37 3.93
CA GLY A 13 4.70 -0.05 4.78
C GLY A 13 5.83 0.56 3.97
N PHE A 14 6.93 0.85 4.64
CA PHE A 14 8.15 1.32 4.00
C PHE A 14 9.37 1.05 4.88
N LEU A 15 10.55 1.04 4.25
CA LEU A 15 11.82 0.95 4.94
C LEU A 15 12.39 2.35 5.16
N PHE A 16 12.93 2.61 6.33
CA PHE A 16 13.64 3.84 6.69
C PHE A 16 14.97 3.51 7.34
N GLU A 17 16.01 4.25 7.00
CA GLU A 17 17.37 4.05 7.50
C GLU A 17 17.71 5.10 8.56
N THR A 18 18.26 4.64 9.68
CA THR A 18 18.69 5.52 10.79
C THR A 18 19.91 4.94 11.52
N SER A 19 20.40 5.63 12.53
CA SER A 19 21.48 5.19 13.43
C SER A 19 20.94 4.92 14.84
N CYS A 20 21.67 4.12 15.62
CA CYS A 20 21.37 3.93 17.05
C CYS A 20 21.50 5.25 17.85
N GLY A 21 22.30 6.21 17.38
CA GLY A 21 22.52 7.48 18.07
C GLY A 21 21.45 8.54 17.82
N THR A 22 20.53 8.32 16.88
CA THR A 22 19.46 9.27 16.56
C THR A 22 18.50 9.39 17.75
N SER A 23 18.04 10.61 18.05
CA SER A 23 16.98 10.81 19.02
C SER A 23 15.67 10.18 18.52
N ASN A 24 14.89 9.59 19.41
CA ASN A 24 13.56 9.10 19.06
C ASN A 24 12.63 10.23 18.62
N ASP A 25 12.83 11.44 19.11
CA ASP A 25 12.02 12.60 18.70
C ASP A 25 12.30 12.99 17.25
N GLU A 26 13.57 13.07 16.86
CA GLU A 26 13.98 13.28 15.47
C GLU A 26 13.48 12.16 14.56
N LEU A 27 13.70 10.90 14.97
CA LEU A 27 13.25 9.74 14.22
C LEU A 27 11.73 9.76 13.97
N VAL A 28 10.91 10.03 14.99
CA VAL A 28 9.45 10.02 14.82
C VAL A 28 9.00 11.15 13.90
N ARG A 29 9.58 12.36 14.01
CA ARG A 29 9.27 13.46 13.08
C ARG A 29 9.65 13.09 11.65
N ASP A 30 10.81 12.46 11.44
CA ASP A 30 11.27 12.01 10.13
C ASP A 30 10.35 10.95 9.53
N LEU A 31 9.93 9.97 10.34
CA LEU A 31 9.00 8.92 9.90
C LEU A 31 7.62 9.50 9.55
N VAL A 32 7.11 10.45 10.34
CA VAL A 32 5.86 11.16 10.04
C VAL A 32 5.99 11.98 8.76
N HIS A 33 7.11 12.68 8.57
CA HIS A 33 7.35 13.45 7.35
C HIS A 33 7.37 12.56 6.11
N VAL A 34 8.06 11.41 6.16
CA VAL A 34 8.07 10.42 5.09
C VAL A 34 6.66 9.87 4.85
N HIS A 35 5.95 9.47 5.91
CA HIS A 35 4.60 8.93 5.82
C HIS A 35 3.61 9.91 5.17
N ASN A 36 3.54 11.14 5.66
CA ASN A 36 2.67 12.18 5.12
C ASN A 36 3.05 12.56 3.69
N SER A 37 4.36 12.62 3.36
CA SER A 37 4.81 12.89 1.99
C SER A 37 4.43 11.78 1.02
N ARG A 38 4.43 10.52 1.45
CA ARG A 38 3.95 9.39 0.65
C ARG A 38 2.45 9.50 0.40
N ILE A 39 1.66 9.79 1.44
CA ILE A 39 0.22 10.04 1.32
C ILE A 39 -0.03 11.17 0.33
N ARG A 40 0.64 12.31 0.50
CA ARG A 40 0.53 13.49 -0.36
C ARG A 40 0.82 13.15 -1.82
N LEU A 41 1.93 12.44 -2.10
CA LEU A 41 2.27 12.02 -3.46
C LEU A 41 1.23 11.04 -4.04
N ALA A 42 0.73 10.09 -3.25
CA ALA A 42 -0.32 9.18 -3.67
C ALA A 42 -1.65 9.88 -3.96
N SER A 43 -2.00 10.92 -3.20
CA SER A 43 -3.17 11.76 -3.46
C SER A 43 -2.96 12.66 -4.68
N LEU A 44 -1.77 13.24 -4.85
CA LEU A 44 -1.43 14.06 -6.02
C LEU A 44 -1.57 13.27 -7.31
N THR A 45 -1.09 12.03 -7.38
CA THR A 45 -1.21 11.21 -8.59
C THR A 45 -2.67 10.96 -9.00
N GLN A 46 -3.60 10.94 -8.04
CA GLN A 46 -5.02 10.79 -8.29
C GLN A 46 -5.69 12.09 -8.78
N HIS A 47 -5.33 13.23 -8.19
CA HIS A 47 -6.01 14.50 -8.47
C HIS A 47 -5.43 15.28 -9.67
N VAL A 48 -4.13 15.14 -9.93
CA VAL A 48 -3.43 15.93 -10.97
C VAL A 48 -3.87 15.53 -12.38
N GLN A 49 -4.27 14.28 -12.61
CA GLN A 49 -4.81 13.84 -13.91
C GLN A 49 -6.08 14.62 -14.28
N GLY A 50 -7.02 14.75 -13.34
CA GLY A 50 -8.23 15.54 -13.55
C GLY A 50 -7.93 17.03 -13.76
N LEU A 51 -6.93 17.58 -13.07
CA LEU A 51 -6.48 18.95 -13.29
C LEU A 51 -5.94 19.15 -14.71
N PHE A 52 -5.10 18.23 -15.21
CA PHE A 52 -4.50 18.39 -16.52
C PHE A 52 -5.47 18.12 -17.67
N GLN A 53 -6.46 17.27 -17.45
CA GLN A 53 -7.48 16.96 -18.46
C GLN A 53 -8.59 18.01 -18.51
N TYR A 54 -9.13 18.40 -17.35
CA TYR A 54 -10.33 19.25 -17.25
C TYR A 54 -10.04 20.63 -16.67
N GLY A 55 -8.78 20.98 -16.42
CA GLY A 55 -8.41 22.31 -15.96
C GLY A 55 -8.67 22.59 -14.49
N VAL A 56 -8.62 23.87 -14.15
CA VAL A 56 -8.70 24.37 -12.78
C VAL A 56 -10.05 24.05 -12.12
N ALA A 57 -10.06 23.82 -10.80
CA ALA A 57 -11.27 23.65 -10.02
C ALA A 57 -12.18 24.91 -10.06
N LYS A 58 -13.49 24.68 -10.25
CA LYS A 58 -14.51 25.72 -10.09
C LYS A 58 -14.70 26.06 -8.62
N HIS A 59 -15.21 27.25 -8.34
CA HIS A 59 -15.58 27.62 -6.99
C HIS A 59 -16.65 26.64 -6.46
N PRO A 60 -16.61 26.22 -5.17
CA PRO A 60 -17.55 25.24 -4.63
C PRO A 60 -19.05 25.55 -4.83
N GLN A 61 -19.39 26.84 -5.00
CA GLN A 61 -20.78 27.28 -5.25
C GLN A 61 -21.21 27.14 -6.71
N GLU A 62 -20.26 26.95 -7.63
CA GLU A 62 -20.49 26.87 -9.08
C GLU A 62 -20.48 25.43 -9.60
N HIS A 63 -20.25 24.44 -8.72
CA HIS A 63 -20.20 23.03 -9.08
C HIS A 63 -21.55 22.55 -9.62
N GLY A 64 -21.54 21.92 -10.79
CA GLY A 64 -22.74 21.34 -11.41
C GLY A 64 -23.76 22.35 -11.96
N LEU A 65 -23.43 23.64 -12.01
CA LEU A 65 -24.29 24.69 -12.58
C LEU A 65 -24.06 24.92 -14.08
N ASP A 66 -23.25 24.09 -14.74
CA ASP A 66 -22.83 24.29 -16.15
C ASP A 66 -24.00 24.42 -17.14
N SER A 67 -25.12 23.75 -16.87
CA SER A 67 -26.33 23.80 -17.69
C SER A 67 -27.30 24.94 -17.33
N TYR A 68 -27.14 25.56 -16.15
CA TYR A 68 -28.04 26.58 -15.62
C TYR A 68 -27.37 27.96 -15.44
N ALA A 69 -26.04 28.03 -15.57
CA ALA A 69 -25.27 29.25 -15.42
C ALA A 69 -25.55 30.23 -16.56
N SER A 70 -25.81 31.49 -16.20
CA SER A 70 -25.99 32.58 -17.19
C SER A 70 -24.68 33.09 -17.78
N THR A 71 -23.53 32.69 -17.21
CA THR A 71 -22.20 33.05 -17.69
C THR A 71 -21.73 32.06 -18.76
N PRO A 72 -21.35 32.52 -19.96
CA PRO A 72 -20.84 31.63 -21.00
C PRO A 72 -19.53 30.97 -20.56
N ILE A 73 -19.46 29.66 -20.69
CA ILE A 73 -18.24 28.89 -20.42
C ILE A 73 -17.19 29.28 -21.47
N HIS A 74 -16.03 29.77 -21.02
CA HIS A 74 -14.91 30.06 -21.91
C HIS A 74 -14.24 28.74 -22.32
N LYS A 75 -14.46 28.31 -23.56
CA LYS A 75 -13.89 27.07 -24.11
C LYS A 75 -12.59 27.40 -24.84
N GLU A 76 -11.48 26.92 -24.30
CA GLU A 76 -10.15 27.06 -24.91
C GLU A 76 -9.84 25.93 -25.90
N GLU A 77 -8.64 25.94 -26.48
CA GLU A 77 -8.19 24.99 -27.52
C GLU A 77 -8.25 23.52 -27.08
N PHE A 78 -7.97 23.23 -25.80
CA PHE A 78 -7.95 21.88 -25.23
C PHE A 78 -9.12 21.62 -24.27
N TYR A 79 -10.30 22.20 -24.55
CA TYR A 79 -11.49 22.05 -23.72
C TYR A 79 -12.09 20.64 -23.78
N GLU A 80 -12.30 20.03 -22.61
CA GLU A 80 -13.03 18.78 -22.39
C GLU A 80 -14.01 18.95 -21.22
N GLU A 81 -15.27 18.55 -21.39
CA GLU A 81 -16.27 18.67 -20.33
C GLU A 81 -15.97 17.71 -19.18
N ASP A 82 -15.87 18.23 -17.97
CA ASP A 82 -15.66 17.42 -16.76
C ASP A 82 -16.92 16.60 -16.45
N PRO A 83 -16.84 15.25 -16.42
CA PRO A 83 -17.99 14.41 -16.07
C PRO A 83 -18.58 14.70 -14.69
N LEU A 84 -17.78 15.24 -13.77
CA LEU A 84 -18.20 15.57 -12.40
C LEU A 84 -18.68 17.03 -12.28
N GLY A 85 -18.46 17.87 -13.29
CA GLY A 85 -18.81 19.30 -13.26
C GLY A 85 -18.10 20.10 -12.15
N GLN A 86 -16.96 19.62 -11.65
CA GLN A 86 -16.18 20.26 -10.58
C GLN A 86 -15.08 21.16 -11.14
N ARG A 87 -14.63 20.92 -12.37
CA ARG A 87 -13.56 21.67 -13.05
C ARG A 87 -14.09 22.49 -14.23
N THR A 88 -13.29 23.45 -14.68
CA THR A 88 -13.61 24.43 -15.73
C THR A 88 -13.77 23.82 -17.13
N GLY A 89 -13.12 22.69 -17.38
CA GLY A 89 -13.02 22.00 -18.65
C GLY A 89 -11.80 22.39 -19.50
N ASN A 90 -11.07 23.45 -19.13
CA ASN A 90 -9.91 23.94 -19.89
C ASN A 90 -8.63 23.21 -19.47
N GLY A 91 -8.37 22.05 -20.07
CA GLY A 91 -7.16 21.27 -19.82
C GLY A 91 -5.90 21.81 -20.49
N VAL A 92 -4.78 21.13 -20.23
CA VAL A 92 -3.47 21.45 -20.83
C VAL A 92 -3.24 20.67 -22.12
N CYS A 93 -2.22 21.06 -22.89
CA CYS A 93 -1.88 20.41 -24.16
C CYS A 93 -1.50 18.91 -23.98
N PRO A 94 -1.76 18.05 -24.98
CA PRO A 94 -1.53 16.60 -24.87
C PRO A 94 -0.08 16.21 -24.54
N SER A 95 0.90 16.99 -25.03
CA SER A 95 2.32 16.73 -24.75
C SER A 95 2.65 16.84 -23.26
N LEU A 96 2.06 17.82 -22.55
CA LEU A 96 2.23 17.96 -21.10
C LEU A 96 1.49 16.85 -20.34
N ARG A 97 0.32 16.41 -20.82
CA ARG A 97 -0.41 15.27 -20.24
C ARG A 97 0.42 13.98 -20.30
N GLU A 98 1.08 13.73 -21.42
CA GLU A 98 1.96 12.55 -21.56
C GLU A 98 3.16 12.60 -20.60
N THR A 99 3.75 13.79 -20.40
CA THR A 99 4.82 13.95 -19.40
C THR A 99 4.33 13.72 -17.98
N LEU A 100 3.10 14.15 -17.67
CA LEU A 100 2.45 13.88 -16.40
C LEU A 100 2.26 12.37 -16.19
N ASP A 101 1.76 11.65 -17.19
CA ASP A 101 1.50 10.22 -17.07
C ASP A 101 2.78 9.42 -16.79
N ARG A 102 3.88 9.78 -17.45
CA ARG A 102 5.21 9.21 -17.16
C ARG A 102 5.64 9.49 -15.72
N MET A 103 5.41 10.71 -15.24
CA MET A 103 5.74 11.11 -13.88
C MET A 103 4.88 10.39 -12.83
N VAL A 104 3.58 10.25 -13.08
CA VAL A 104 2.64 9.50 -12.23
C VAL A 104 3.04 8.04 -12.13
N ALA A 105 3.42 7.41 -13.25
CA ALA A 105 3.89 6.03 -13.27
C ALA A 105 5.17 5.84 -12.44
N ASP A 106 6.13 6.75 -12.57
CA ASP A 106 7.38 6.74 -11.81
C ASP A 106 7.15 6.92 -10.30
N VAL A 107 6.29 7.84 -9.89
CA VAL A 107 5.92 8.04 -8.48
C VAL A 107 5.19 6.81 -7.93
N ASN A 108 4.22 6.26 -8.66
CA ASN A 108 3.52 5.04 -8.25
C ASN A 108 4.47 3.84 -8.14
N GLN A 109 5.49 3.76 -9.00
CA GLN A 109 6.53 2.74 -8.90
C GLN A 109 7.40 2.95 -7.65
N TYR A 110 7.75 4.18 -7.33
CA TYR A 110 8.54 4.52 -6.14
C TYR A 110 7.78 4.26 -4.83
N LEU A 111 6.49 4.58 -4.78
CA LEU A 111 5.66 4.44 -3.57
C LEU A 111 5.29 2.99 -3.24
N LYS A 112 5.42 2.05 -4.18
CA LYS A 112 5.10 0.63 -3.98
C LYS A 112 5.95 0.05 -2.83
N THR A 113 5.24 -0.40 -1.80
CA THR A 113 5.70 -0.92 -0.50
C THR A 113 6.81 -1.99 -0.54
N ASN A 114 7.03 -2.68 -1.67
CA ASN A 114 7.85 -3.89 -1.75
C ASN A 114 9.28 -3.68 -2.25
N ALA A 115 9.74 -2.44 -2.40
CA ALA A 115 11.15 -2.20 -2.69
C ALA A 115 11.98 -2.59 -1.45
N ARG A 116 12.99 -3.46 -1.61
CA ARG A 116 14.00 -3.77 -0.56
C ARG A 116 14.91 -2.57 -0.23
N VAL A 117 14.52 -1.37 -0.62
CA VAL A 117 15.30 -0.12 -0.59
C VAL A 117 14.58 0.85 0.34
N ALA A 118 15.35 1.53 1.19
CA ALA A 118 14.81 2.55 2.07
C ALA A 118 14.31 3.77 1.30
N ILE A 119 13.21 4.35 1.78
CA ILE A 119 12.68 5.59 1.24
C ILE A 119 13.49 6.74 1.81
N SER A 120 13.90 7.64 0.92
CA SER A 120 14.65 8.85 1.27
C SER A 120 13.74 10.08 1.18
N GLN A 121 13.80 10.93 2.21
CA GLN A 121 13.06 12.20 2.23
C GLN A 121 13.42 13.09 1.03
N ASN A 122 14.70 13.14 0.65
CA ASN A 122 15.17 13.95 -0.47
C ASN A 122 14.51 13.53 -1.78
N VAL A 123 14.39 12.22 -2.02
CA VAL A 123 13.75 11.71 -3.25
C VAL A 123 12.26 12.03 -3.26
N LEU A 124 11.56 11.92 -2.14
CA LEU A 124 10.15 12.32 -2.04
C LEU A 124 9.97 13.81 -2.34
N GLN A 125 10.86 14.65 -1.79
CA GLN A 125 10.84 16.09 -2.02
C GLN A 125 11.11 16.44 -3.49
N GLU A 126 12.09 15.80 -4.12
CA GLU A 126 12.35 15.94 -5.56
C GLU A 126 11.13 15.57 -6.41
N LYS A 127 10.42 14.48 -6.07
CA LYS A 127 9.18 14.12 -6.77
C LYS A 127 8.08 15.18 -6.57
N LEU A 128 7.95 15.77 -5.39
CA LEU A 128 7.03 16.88 -5.14
C LEU A 128 7.40 18.12 -5.95
N ASP A 129 8.68 18.48 -6.01
CA ASP A 129 9.15 19.65 -6.75
C ASP A 129 8.98 19.49 -8.27
N ASN A 130 9.15 18.27 -8.78
CA ASN A 130 8.81 17.94 -10.17
C ASN A 130 7.32 18.19 -10.46
N PHE A 131 6.42 17.88 -9.52
CA PHE A 131 4.98 18.13 -9.70
C PHE A 131 4.71 19.63 -9.69
N ARG A 132 5.34 20.38 -8.78
CA ARG A 132 5.26 21.85 -8.74
C ARG A 132 5.70 22.46 -10.06
N GLY A 133 6.84 22.03 -10.59
CA GLY A 133 7.34 22.51 -11.89
C GLY A 133 6.39 22.20 -13.03
N LEU A 134 5.84 20.99 -13.08
CA LEU A 134 4.89 20.57 -14.13
C LEU A 134 3.58 21.36 -14.06
N VAL A 135 3.03 21.55 -12.86
CA VAL A 135 1.82 22.36 -12.65
C VAL A 135 2.07 23.81 -13.02
N MET A 136 3.23 24.38 -12.68
CA MET A 136 3.61 25.74 -13.07
C MET A 136 3.72 25.90 -14.59
N MET A 137 4.18 24.88 -15.32
CA MET A 137 4.22 24.90 -16.79
C MET A 137 2.81 24.85 -17.42
N GLY A 138 1.88 24.09 -16.83
CA GLY A 138 0.51 23.99 -17.34
C GLY A 138 -0.39 25.17 -16.93
N PHE A 139 -0.17 25.72 -15.74
CA PHE A 139 -0.99 26.77 -15.13
C PHE A 139 -0.10 27.90 -14.59
N PRO A 140 0.47 28.75 -15.46
CA PRO A 140 1.42 29.79 -15.06
C PRO A 140 0.80 30.89 -14.18
N MET A 141 -0.52 31.05 -14.21
CA MET A 141 -1.26 31.98 -13.36
C MET A 141 -1.54 31.41 -11.96
N GLY A 142 -1.10 30.17 -11.69
CA GLY A 142 -1.35 29.46 -10.44
C GLY A 142 -2.70 28.75 -10.42
N LEU A 143 -2.94 28.04 -9.31
CA LEU A 143 -4.19 27.38 -9.02
C LEU A 143 -4.92 28.13 -7.89
N PRO A 144 -6.27 28.07 -7.84
CA PRO A 144 -7.04 28.64 -6.74
C PRO A 144 -6.69 27.99 -5.40
N GLU A 145 -6.84 28.76 -4.32
CA GLU A 145 -6.53 28.32 -2.96
C GLU A 145 -7.38 27.13 -2.49
N TYR A 146 -8.56 26.92 -3.10
CA TYR A 146 -9.46 25.82 -2.80
C TYR A 146 -9.24 24.59 -3.69
N ASP A 147 -8.32 24.63 -4.67
CA ASP A 147 -8.00 23.44 -5.48
C ASP A 147 -7.21 22.45 -4.62
N VAL A 148 -7.67 21.19 -4.61
CA VAL A 148 -7.04 20.10 -3.86
C VAL A 148 -5.57 19.94 -4.26
N VAL A 149 -5.23 20.09 -5.54
CA VAL A 149 -3.84 19.98 -6.01
C VAL A 149 -2.99 21.11 -5.40
N GLN A 150 -3.50 22.35 -5.36
CA GLN A 150 -2.77 23.47 -4.76
C GLN A 150 -2.52 23.23 -3.27
N LEU A 151 -3.55 22.82 -2.53
CA LEU A 151 -3.44 22.54 -1.10
C LEU A 151 -2.42 21.42 -0.81
N LEU A 152 -2.39 20.37 -1.63
CA LEU A 152 -1.40 19.29 -1.53
C LEU A 152 0.02 19.80 -1.84
N LEU A 153 0.21 20.64 -2.86
CA LEU A 153 1.52 21.20 -3.19
C LEU A 153 2.05 22.17 -2.13
N GLU A 154 1.16 22.88 -1.42
CA GLU A 154 1.49 23.74 -0.28
C GLU A 154 1.72 22.96 1.03
N GLY A 155 1.41 21.66 1.04
CA GLY A 155 1.55 20.79 2.22
C GLY A 155 0.44 20.96 3.26
N LYS A 156 -0.71 21.51 2.87
CA LYS A 156 -1.92 21.61 3.70
C LYS A 156 -2.74 20.32 3.60
N ASP A 157 -2.11 19.18 3.92
CA ASP A 157 -2.66 17.84 3.69
C ASP A 157 -4.00 17.63 4.41
N GLU A 158 -4.14 18.14 5.64
CA GLU A 158 -5.37 18.03 6.44
C GLU A 158 -6.57 18.71 5.77
N ALA A 159 -6.34 19.90 5.19
CA ALA A 159 -7.38 20.66 4.50
C ALA A 159 -7.71 20.04 3.12
N ALA A 160 -6.69 19.60 2.39
CA ALA A 160 -6.84 18.99 1.07
C ALA A 160 -7.62 17.67 1.13
N LEU A 161 -7.37 16.86 2.16
CA LEU A 161 -7.90 15.51 2.32
C LEU A 161 -9.05 15.45 3.33
N ALA A 162 -9.59 16.60 3.74
CA ALA A 162 -10.69 16.67 4.67
C ALA A 162 -11.90 15.85 4.19
N GLY A 163 -12.42 14.98 5.04
CA GLY A 163 -13.58 14.12 4.72
C GLY A 163 -13.26 12.88 3.86
N THR A 164 -12.00 12.69 3.45
CA THR A 164 -11.55 11.46 2.78
C THR A 164 -11.01 10.45 3.79
N GLN A 165 -11.05 9.16 3.44
CA GLN A 165 -10.43 8.11 4.26
C GLN A 165 -8.92 8.37 4.42
N THR A 166 -8.25 8.78 3.33
CA THR A 166 -6.82 9.10 3.31
C THR A 166 -6.44 10.24 4.26
N GLY A 167 -7.33 11.21 4.48
CA GLY A 167 -7.13 12.27 5.49
C GLY A 167 -7.04 11.73 6.92
N THR A 168 -7.69 10.59 7.21
CA THR A 168 -7.59 9.94 8.53
C THR A 168 -6.24 9.24 8.76
N ASP A 169 -5.47 9.00 7.71
CA ASP A 169 -4.14 8.38 7.80
C ASP A 169 -3.01 9.42 7.95
N VAL A 170 -3.30 10.70 7.74
CA VAL A 170 -2.36 11.80 8.00
C VAL A 170 -2.04 11.84 9.50
N LEU A 171 -0.76 11.90 9.82
CA LEU A 171 -0.25 11.90 11.18
C LEU A 171 0.33 13.26 11.55
N ASP A 172 0.09 13.69 12.77
CA ASP A 172 0.74 14.86 13.33
C ASP A 172 2.08 14.46 13.98
N ALA A 173 3.13 15.24 13.70
CA ALA A 173 4.50 14.95 14.12
C ALA A 173 4.70 15.08 15.64
N GLU A 174 3.87 15.87 16.32
CA GLU A 174 3.93 16.05 17.78
C GLU A 174 3.23 14.92 18.53
N SER A 175 2.09 14.48 18.01
CA SER A 175 1.26 13.46 18.64
C SER A 175 1.56 12.02 18.20
N ALA A 176 2.30 11.79 17.12
CA ALA A 176 2.61 10.44 16.65
C ALA A 176 3.44 9.63 17.66
N GLU A 177 3.12 8.33 17.74
CA GLU A 177 3.80 7.35 18.58
C GLU A 177 4.36 6.21 17.73
N LEU A 178 5.59 5.79 18.03
CA LEU A 178 6.24 4.66 17.35
C LEU A 178 6.32 3.46 18.30
N TRP A 179 5.90 2.30 17.82
CA TRP A 179 5.82 1.07 18.59
C TRP A 179 6.63 -0.04 17.96
N TRP A 180 7.43 -0.75 18.76
CA TRP A 180 8.14 -1.96 18.35
C TRP A 180 8.06 -3.01 19.45
N ALA A 181 7.71 -4.24 19.07
CA ALA A 181 7.61 -5.38 19.99
C ALA A 181 6.74 -5.10 21.25
N GLY A 182 5.67 -4.32 21.10
CA GLY A 182 4.76 -3.94 22.20
C GLY A 182 5.31 -2.86 23.14
N LYS A 183 6.45 -2.24 22.81
CA LYS A 183 7.04 -1.12 23.55
C LYS A 183 7.05 0.14 22.70
N GLN A 184 6.72 1.27 23.31
CA GLN A 184 6.80 2.58 22.68
C GLN A 184 8.26 3.08 22.66
N PHE A 185 8.62 3.84 21.63
CA PHE A 185 9.80 4.70 21.62
C PHE A 185 9.42 6.04 22.26
N PHE A 186 9.93 6.31 23.47
CA PHE A 186 9.70 7.59 24.12
C PHE A 186 10.62 8.66 23.51
N ARG A 187 10.11 9.88 23.39
CA ARG A 187 10.76 10.99 22.67
C ARG A 187 12.07 11.46 23.31
N ASP A 188 12.22 11.25 24.61
CA ASP A 188 13.39 11.58 25.42
C ASP A 188 14.53 10.55 25.32
N GLU A 189 14.29 9.40 24.69
CA GLU A 189 15.28 8.33 24.51
C GLU A 189 15.91 8.36 23.11
N THR A 190 16.92 7.51 22.90
CA THR A 190 17.53 7.25 21.60
C THR A 190 17.07 5.93 21.00
N VAL A 191 17.29 5.74 19.70
CA VAL A 191 16.97 4.49 19.01
C VAL A 191 17.72 3.31 19.64
N GLY A 192 18.97 3.56 20.08
CA GLY A 192 19.83 2.57 20.70
C GLY A 192 19.33 2.05 22.06
N ASP A 193 18.55 2.84 22.80
CA ASP A 193 17.98 2.42 24.09
C ASP A 193 16.94 1.30 23.92
N ARG A 194 16.30 1.25 22.74
CA ARG A 194 15.35 0.20 22.39
C ARG A 194 16.03 -0.91 21.60
N VAL A 195 16.62 -0.56 20.45
CA VAL A 195 17.14 -1.54 19.47
C VAL A 195 18.50 -2.13 19.91
N GLY A 196 19.16 -1.51 20.87
CA GLY A 196 20.51 -1.84 21.31
C GLY A 196 21.58 -1.09 20.51
N LYS A 197 22.85 -1.46 20.73
CA LYS A 197 24.03 -0.78 20.13
C LYS A 197 24.43 -1.33 18.76
N ASN A 198 23.69 -2.30 18.22
CA ASN A 198 24.07 -2.96 16.98
C ASN A 198 23.49 -2.22 15.78
N GLU A 199 24.35 -1.57 15.01
CA GLU A 199 23.94 -0.93 13.77
C GLU A 199 23.87 -1.86 12.55
N LYS A 200 23.45 -3.11 12.73
CA LYS A 200 23.08 -4.04 11.66
C LYS A 200 21.71 -4.67 11.95
N THR A 201 20.84 -3.89 12.59
CA THR A 201 19.56 -4.38 13.09
C THR A 201 18.43 -3.90 12.20
N LYS A 202 17.55 -4.82 11.83
CA LYS A 202 16.29 -4.51 11.15
C LYS A 202 15.15 -4.72 12.14
N VAL A 203 14.34 -3.70 12.37
CA VAL A 203 13.18 -3.77 13.27
C VAL A 203 11.89 -3.52 12.49
N ILE A 204 10.79 -4.10 12.95
CA ILE A 204 9.46 -3.87 12.39
C ILE A 204 8.68 -3.03 13.39
N ALA A 205 8.43 -1.78 13.04
CA ALA A 205 7.74 -0.84 13.91
C ALA A 205 6.40 -0.43 13.30
N ARG A 206 5.48 0.03 14.15
CA ARG A 206 4.19 0.60 13.74
C ARG A 206 4.12 2.04 14.21
N LEU A 207 3.68 2.91 13.30
CA LEU A 207 3.47 4.33 13.56
C LEU A 207 1.97 4.55 13.78
N THR A 208 1.58 5.15 14.90
CA THR A 208 0.17 5.28 15.32
C THR A 208 -0.14 6.69 15.81
N LYS A 209 -1.41 7.08 15.71
CA LYS A 209 -1.93 8.29 16.35
C LYS A 209 -1.95 8.14 17.87
N ARG A 210 -1.77 9.26 18.59
CA ARG A 210 -1.85 9.31 20.06
C ARG A 210 -3.16 8.71 20.56
N GLY A 211 -3.08 7.83 21.55
CA GLY A 211 -4.26 7.26 22.21
C GLY A 211 -4.86 6.02 21.54
N GLN A 212 -4.35 5.56 20.39
CA GLN A 212 -4.70 4.23 19.87
C GLN A 212 -4.03 3.07 20.62
N GLY A 213 -3.10 3.38 21.51
CA GLY A 213 -2.43 2.40 22.37
C GLY A 213 -1.48 1.49 21.61
N ALA A 214 -1.00 0.45 22.29
CA ALA A 214 -0.10 -0.51 21.68
C ALA A 214 -0.81 -1.22 20.52
N PRO A 215 -0.17 -1.33 19.35
CA PRO A 215 -0.77 -2.02 18.22
C PRO A 215 -1.08 -3.47 18.58
N GLN A 216 -2.23 -3.95 18.12
CA GLN A 216 -2.67 -5.32 18.36
C GLN A 216 -1.63 -6.30 17.80
N ARG A 217 -1.30 -7.33 18.59
CA ARG A 217 -0.43 -8.42 18.15
C ARG A 217 -1.06 -9.11 16.95
N GLU A 218 -0.29 -9.22 15.87
CA GLU A 218 -0.71 -9.96 14.68
C GLU A 218 -0.83 -11.45 15.01
N PRO A 219 -1.78 -12.16 14.38
CA PRO A 219 -1.81 -13.62 14.43
C PRO A 219 -0.48 -14.16 13.92
N ALA A 220 0.09 -15.13 14.64
CA ALA A 220 1.41 -15.70 14.32
C ALA A 220 1.47 -16.45 12.97
N VAL A 221 0.33 -16.62 12.31
CA VAL A 221 0.17 -17.39 11.07
C VAL A 221 -0.56 -16.49 10.08
N SER A 222 0.01 -16.29 8.90
CA SER A 222 -0.67 -15.57 7.81
C SER A 222 -1.95 -16.29 7.39
N GLU A 223 -2.90 -15.59 6.76
CA GLU A 223 -4.13 -16.24 6.31
C GLU A 223 -3.87 -17.38 5.31
N ASP A 224 -2.88 -17.20 4.44
CA ASP A 224 -2.45 -18.20 3.47
C ASP A 224 -1.83 -19.43 4.14
N GLU A 225 -0.96 -19.22 5.13
CA GLU A 225 -0.41 -20.32 5.93
C GLU A 225 -1.49 -21.00 6.77
N ARG A 226 -2.46 -20.25 7.30
CA ARG A 226 -3.61 -20.80 8.03
C ARG A 226 -4.44 -21.69 7.11
N LYS A 227 -4.68 -21.26 5.88
CA LYS A 227 -5.41 -22.03 4.87
C LYS A 227 -4.63 -23.28 4.45
N ALA A 228 -3.31 -23.16 4.24
CA ALA A 228 -2.44 -24.30 3.94
C ALA A 228 -2.39 -25.31 5.10
N MET A 229 -2.33 -24.80 6.34
CA MET A 229 -2.36 -25.59 7.57
C MET A 229 -3.70 -26.33 7.72
N MET A 230 -4.83 -25.63 7.53
CA MET A 230 -6.17 -26.23 7.53
C MET A 230 -6.29 -27.31 6.44
N ALA A 231 -5.80 -27.05 5.22
CA ALA A 231 -5.81 -28.01 4.13
C ALA A 231 -4.96 -29.26 4.44
N HIS A 232 -3.78 -29.08 5.05
CA HIS A 232 -2.93 -30.17 5.48
C HIS A 232 -3.59 -31.00 6.59
N TYR A 233 -4.20 -30.36 7.60
CA TYR A 233 -4.91 -31.07 8.67
C TYR A 233 -6.14 -31.83 8.17
N PHE A 234 -6.89 -31.24 7.23
CA PHE A 234 -8.04 -31.87 6.60
C PHE A 234 -7.61 -33.11 5.81
N LYS A 235 -6.59 -32.99 4.96
CA LYS A 235 -6.02 -34.12 4.21
C LYS A 235 -5.54 -35.23 5.14
N LYS A 236 -4.84 -34.86 6.23
CA LYS A 236 -4.36 -35.83 7.22
C LYS A 236 -5.51 -36.51 7.96
N GLN A 237 -6.60 -35.80 8.26
CA GLN A 237 -7.81 -36.39 8.83
C GLN A 237 -8.49 -37.35 7.86
N GLU A 238 -8.58 -37.02 6.58
CA GLU A 238 -9.11 -37.94 5.56
C GLU A 238 -8.23 -39.18 5.41
N GLU A 239 -6.91 -39.02 5.38
CA GLU A 239 -5.96 -40.14 5.34
C GLU A 239 -6.10 -41.04 6.58
N LEU A 240 -6.19 -40.45 7.78
CA LEU A 240 -6.39 -41.21 9.02
C LEU A 240 -7.75 -41.89 9.08
N LYS A 241 -8.81 -41.22 8.61
CA LYS A 241 -10.14 -41.82 8.52
C LYS A 241 -10.15 -42.98 7.54
N LYS A 242 -9.53 -42.80 6.37
CA LYS A 242 -9.37 -43.88 5.40
C LYS A 242 -8.58 -45.05 5.96
N LEU A 243 -7.51 -44.80 6.71
CA LEU A 243 -6.72 -45.83 7.37
C LEU A 243 -7.50 -46.53 8.51
N ALA A 244 -8.43 -45.84 9.17
CA ALA A 244 -9.32 -46.44 10.16
C ALA A 244 -10.49 -47.23 9.53
N ASP A 245 -10.95 -46.80 8.35
CA ASP A 245 -11.97 -47.49 7.54
C ASP A 245 -11.37 -48.66 6.72
N GLU A 246 -10.03 -48.74 6.58
CA GLU A 246 -9.32 -49.88 6.03
C GLU A 246 -9.39 -51.06 7.02
N ASP A 247 -10.39 -51.93 6.84
CA ASP A 247 -10.58 -53.18 7.58
C ASP A 247 -9.34 -54.08 7.51
N ASP A 248 -9.01 -54.79 8.59
CA ASP A 248 -7.82 -55.69 8.71
C ASP A 248 -7.73 -56.74 7.57
N ASP A 249 -8.85 -57.00 6.88
CA ASP A 249 -8.97 -57.92 5.74
C ASP A 249 -8.59 -57.28 4.37
N ALA A 250 -8.25 -55.99 4.30
CA ALA A 250 -7.82 -55.33 3.06
C ALA A 250 -6.57 -55.98 2.45
N TYR A 251 -5.71 -56.59 3.28
CA TYR A 251 -4.55 -57.37 2.81
C TYR A 251 -4.96 -58.66 2.08
N LEU A 252 -6.12 -59.27 2.37
CA LEU A 252 -6.62 -60.47 1.67
C LEU A 252 -6.98 -60.21 0.21
N HIS A 253 -7.34 -58.97 -0.14
CA HIS A 253 -7.60 -58.54 -1.51
C HIS A 253 -6.38 -57.91 -2.20
N SER A 254 -5.24 -57.84 -1.50
CA SER A 254 -4.00 -57.33 -2.10
C SER A 254 -3.51 -58.27 -3.20
N SER A 255 -2.88 -57.69 -4.22
CA SER A 255 -2.30 -58.48 -5.31
C SER A 255 -1.24 -59.47 -4.81
N TRP A 256 -0.55 -59.14 -3.71
CA TRP A 256 0.46 -59.97 -3.05
C TRP A 256 -0.13 -61.22 -2.39
N ALA A 257 -1.36 -61.14 -1.87
CA ALA A 257 -2.03 -62.27 -1.22
C ALA A 257 -2.60 -63.29 -2.22
N ASN A 258 -2.52 -63.05 -3.53
CA ASN A 258 -3.04 -63.96 -4.53
C ASN A 258 -2.02 -65.07 -4.87
N PRO A 259 -2.23 -66.33 -4.41
CA PRO A 259 -1.27 -67.42 -4.64
C PRO A 259 -1.16 -67.83 -6.13
N SER A 260 -2.06 -67.37 -6.98
CA SER A 260 -2.06 -67.63 -8.42
C SER A 260 -1.45 -66.50 -9.26
N GLN A 261 -1.01 -65.39 -8.64
CA GLN A 261 -0.55 -64.20 -9.35
C GLN A 261 0.62 -64.47 -10.29
N LEU A 262 1.66 -65.19 -9.82
CA LEU A 262 2.82 -65.55 -10.63
C LEU A 262 2.42 -66.46 -11.81
N LYS A 263 1.52 -67.42 -11.56
CA LYS A 263 1.01 -68.34 -12.58
C LYS A 263 0.22 -67.61 -13.65
N ASN A 264 -0.60 -66.63 -13.28
CA ASN A 264 -1.40 -65.82 -14.20
C ASN A 264 -0.52 -64.85 -15.01
N HIS A 265 0.54 -64.31 -14.38
CA HIS A 265 1.54 -63.47 -15.06
C HIS A 265 2.31 -64.25 -16.11
N LEU A 266 2.79 -65.46 -15.77
CA LEU A 266 3.51 -66.34 -16.71
C LEU A 266 2.62 -66.87 -17.84
N ARG A 267 1.31 -67.00 -17.62
CA ARG A 267 0.35 -67.47 -18.63
C ARG A 267 -0.31 -66.33 -19.42
N GLY A 268 0.01 -65.07 -19.11
CA GLY A 268 -0.58 -63.90 -19.77
C GLY A 268 -2.06 -63.67 -19.46
N THR A 269 -2.61 -64.30 -18.42
CA THR A 269 -4.05 -64.25 -18.08
C THR A 269 -4.41 -63.21 -17.03
N ASN A 270 -3.53 -62.24 -16.76
CA ASN A 270 -3.70 -61.23 -15.70
C ASN A 270 -4.98 -60.37 -15.82
N ASN A 271 -5.55 -60.21 -17.01
CA ASN A 271 -6.76 -59.41 -17.24
C ASN A 271 -8.07 -60.21 -17.17
N ILE A 272 -8.02 -61.51 -16.90
CA ILE A 272 -9.22 -62.35 -16.83
C ILE A 272 -9.63 -62.43 -15.36
N ARG A 273 -10.67 -61.68 -14.98
CA ARG A 273 -11.29 -61.83 -13.66
C ARG A 273 -11.99 -63.19 -13.62
N PRO A 274 -11.67 -64.08 -12.66
CA PRO A 274 -12.52 -65.24 -12.41
C PRO A 274 -13.89 -64.73 -11.93
N PHE A 275 -14.96 -65.34 -12.44
CA PHE A 275 -16.32 -65.10 -11.96
C PHE A 275 -16.48 -65.59 -10.50
#